data_AF-A0A1M4S7C1-F1
#
_entry.id   AF-A0A1M4S7C1-F1
#
_cell.length_a   1.000
_cell.length_b   1.000
_cell.length_c   1.000
_cell.angle_alpha   90.00
_cell.angle_beta   90.00
_cell.angle_gamma   90.00
#
_symmetry.space_group_name_H-M   'P 1'
#
loop_
_entity.id
_entity.type
_entity.pdbx_description
1 polymer ?
#
loop_
_entity_poly.entity_id
_entity_poly.type
_entity_poly.pdbx_seq_one_letter_code
_entity_poly.pdbx_strand_id
1 'polypeptide(L)'
;MKVVIVGGVAGGMSAATRLRRLNEKAEITILEKGPYVSFANCGLPYYVGGEITDRDQLMVQTPEKLKERFNLDVRVHSEAVAIDSQEK
;
A
#
# COMPACT_ATOMS: atom_id res chain seq x y z
N MET A 1 -14.91 12.93 0.38
CA MET A 1 -14.89 11.71 1.21
C MET A 1 -13.46 11.45 1.61
N LYS A 2 -13.20 11.22 2.90
CA LYS A 2 -11.87 10.90 3.42
C LYS A 2 -11.84 9.44 3.83
N VAL A 3 -10.84 8.70 3.36
CA VAL A 3 -10.69 7.26 3.63
C VAL A 3 -9.27 7.00 4.09
N VAL A 4 -9.15 6.38 5.26
CA VAL A 4 -7.90 5.86 5.78
C VAL A 4 -7.92 4.34 5.66
N ILE A 5 -6.88 3.76 5.07
CA ILE A 5 -6.68 2.32 4.93
C ILE A 5 -5.46 1.93 5.75
N VAL A 6 -5.64 0.95 6.64
CA VAL A 6 -4.54 0.40 7.47
C VAL A 6 -4.01 -0.86 6.78
N GLY A 7 -2.74 -0.83 6.39
CA GLY A 7 -2.05 -1.86 5.61
C GLY A 7 -1.99 -1.55 4.10
N GLY A 8 -0.78 -1.59 3.53
CA GLY A 8 -0.49 -1.16 2.16
C GLY A 8 -0.06 -2.28 1.20
N VAL A 9 -0.27 -3.55 1.56
CA VAL A 9 0.21 -4.69 0.75
C VAL A 9 -0.84 -5.12 -0.29
N ALA A 10 -1.53 -6.24 -0.08
CA ALA A 10 -2.45 -6.80 -1.08
C ALA A 10 -3.85 -6.19 -0.98
N GLY A 11 -4.58 -6.48 0.11
CA GLY A 11 -5.96 -6.05 0.29
C GLY A 11 -6.12 -4.52 0.31
N GLY A 12 -5.33 -3.84 1.15
CA GLY A 12 -5.42 -2.39 1.30
C GLY A 12 -5.11 -1.62 0.01
N MET A 13 -4.06 -2.02 -0.73
CA MET A 13 -3.75 -1.36 -2.01
C MET A 13 -4.80 -1.66 -3.08
N SER A 14 -5.33 -2.88 -3.12
CA SER A 14 -6.40 -3.25 -4.05
C SER A 14 -7.66 -2.41 -3.80
N ALA A 15 -8.02 -2.22 -2.53
CA ALA A 15 -9.12 -1.34 -2.13
C ALA A 15 -8.84 0.12 -2.51
N ALA A 16 -7.66 0.65 -2.19
CA ALA A 16 -7.28 2.04 -2.46
C ALA A 16 -7.34 2.37 -3.96
N THR A 17 -6.73 1.52 -4.79
CA THR A 17 -6.68 1.73 -6.25
C THR A 17 -8.05 1.58 -6.90
N ARG A 18 -8.88 0.62 -6.42
CA ARG A 18 -10.27 0.52 -6.88
C ARG A 18 -11.09 1.74 -6.46
N LEU A 19 -10.93 2.20 -5.22
CA LEU A 19 -11.63 3.36 -4.70
C LEU A 19 -11.31 4.62 -5.50
N ARG A 20 -10.04 4.86 -5.85
CA ARG A 20 -9.66 6.00 -6.71
C ARG A 20 -10.41 5.99 -8.03
N ARG A 21 -10.57 4.82 -8.67
CA ARG A 21 -11.32 4.69 -9.94
C ARG A 21 -12.82 4.92 -9.78
N LEU A 22 -13.37 4.64 -8.61
CA LEU A 22 -14.79 4.88 -8.31
C LEU A 22 -15.06 6.33 -7.91
N ASN A 23 -14.05 7.02 -7.34
CA ASN A 23 -14.18 8.40 -6.91
C ASN A 23 -12.84 9.15 -7.01
N GLU A 24 -12.70 9.96 -8.06
CA GLU A 24 -11.50 10.78 -8.31
C GLU A 24 -11.29 11.89 -7.28
N LYS A 25 -12.33 12.28 -6.52
CA LYS A 25 -12.26 13.31 -5.48
C LYS A 25 -12.07 12.75 -4.07
N ALA A 26 -12.00 11.43 -3.91
CA ALA A 26 -11.72 10.86 -2.59
C ALA A 26 -10.30 11.23 -2.13
N GLU A 27 -10.17 11.65 -0.88
CA GLU A 27 -8.89 11.73 -0.19
C GLU A 27 -8.60 10.35 0.40
N ILE A 28 -7.53 9.70 -0.05
CA ILE A 28 -7.22 8.31 0.29
C ILE A 28 -5.82 8.28 0.91
N THR A 29 -5.75 7.98 2.20
CA THR A 29 -4.50 7.81 2.94
C THR A 29 -4.32 6.34 3.30
N ILE A 30 -3.12 5.81 3.09
CA ILE A 30 -2.74 4.44 3.43
C ILE A 30 -1.64 4.52 4.47
N LEU A 31 -1.82 3.83 5.60
CA LEU A 31 -0.82 3.69 6.65
C LEU A 31 -0.22 2.29 6.56
N GLU A 32 1.09 2.21 6.32
CA GLU A 32 1.85 0.97 6.30
C GLU A 32 2.94 1.01 7.38
N LYS A 33 2.98 -0.02 8.23
CA LYS A 33 3.97 -0.14 9.30
C LYS A 33 5.37 -0.35 8.74
N GLY A 34 5.48 -1.17 7.70
CA GLY A 34 6.75 -1.49 7.07
C GLY A 34 7.30 -0.39 6.16
N PRO A 35 8.51 -0.58 5.64
CA PRO A 35 9.11 0.29 4.63
C PRO A 35 8.53 0.10 3.21
N TYR A 36 7.82 -1.00 2.96
CA TYR A 36 7.44 -1.41 1.61
C TYR A 36 5.93 -1.58 1.47
N VAL A 37 5.42 -1.17 0.31
CA VAL A 37 4.03 -1.34 -0.09
C VAL A 37 3.94 -2.18 -1.35
N SER A 38 2.85 -2.92 -1.50
CA SER A 38 2.56 -3.73 -2.69
C SER A 38 3.73 -4.57 -3.21
N PHE A 39 4.54 -5.14 -2.33
CA PHE A 39 5.60 -6.07 -2.73
C PHE A 39 5.03 -7.50 -2.91
N ALA A 40 5.73 -8.31 -3.69
CA ALA A 40 5.32 -9.67 -4.01
C ALA A 40 5.67 -10.64 -2.87
N ASN A 41 4.83 -10.70 -1.83
CA ASN A 41 5.01 -11.59 -0.67
C ASN A 41 5.20 -13.06 -1.10
N CYS A 42 4.38 -13.51 -2.06
CA CYS A 42 4.42 -14.88 -2.58
C CYS A 42 5.70 -15.17 -3.38
N GLY A 43 6.42 -14.13 -3.82
CA GLY A 43 7.69 -14.24 -4.53
C GLY A 43 8.90 -14.44 -3.60
N LEU A 44 8.78 -14.12 -2.30
CA LEU A 44 9.89 -14.19 -1.35
C LEU A 44 10.53 -15.59 -1.23
N PRO A 45 9.77 -16.71 -1.21
CA PRO A 45 10.37 -18.04 -1.16
C PRO A 45 11.27 -18.34 -2.36
N TYR A 46 10.88 -17.88 -3.55
CA TYR A 46 11.64 -18.06 -4.79
C TYR A 46 12.90 -17.21 -4.83
N TYR A 47 12.88 -16.04 -4.18
CA TYR A 47 14.08 -15.21 -4.00
C TYR A 47 15.07 -15.85 -3.03
N VAL A 48 14.59 -16.35 -1.89
CA VAL A 48 15.42 -17.08 -0.93
C VAL A 48 15.97 -18.37 -1.55
N GLY A 49 15.19 -19.04 -2.38
CA GLY A 49 15.58 -20.25 -3.12
C GLY A 49 16.52 -20.00 -4.31
N GLY A 50 16.78 -18.74 -4.67
CA GLY A 50 17.68 -18.37 -5.77
C GLY A 50 17.07 -18.47 -7.18
N GLU A 51 15.79 -18.80 -7.31
CA GLU A 51 15.07 -18.76 -8.60
C GLU A 51 14.80 -17.32 -9.05
N ILE A 52 14.44 -16.45 -8.12
CA ILE A 52 14.44 -15.00 -8.34
C ILE A 52 15.79 -14.48 -7.85
N THR A 53 16.63 -14.00 -8.76
CA THR A 53 17.97 -13.51 -8.42
C THR A 53 18.00 -12.01 -8.13
N ASP A 54 17.03 -11.27 -8.66
CA ASP A 54 16.93 -9.82 -8.52
C ASP A 54 15.78 -9.45 -7.58
N ARG A 55 16.14 -8.79 -6.48
CA ARG A 55 15.20 -8.34 -5.45
C ARG A 55 14.18 -7.35 -6.00
N ASP A 56 14.56 -6.52 -6.97
CA ASP A 56 13.69 -5.48 -7.51
C ASP A 56 12.48 -6.07 -8.25
N GLN A 57 12.56 -7.34 -8.68
CA GLN A 57 11.41 -8.08 -9.22
C GLN A 57 10.29 -8.31 -8.21
N LEU A 58 10.59 -8.25 -6.90
CA LEU A 58 9.60 -8.34 -5.84
C LEU A 58 8.95 -6.98 -5.53
N MET A 59 9.53 -5.88 -5.99
CA MET A 59 9.14 -4.52 -5.64
C MET A 59 8.22 -3.95 -6.72
N VAL A 60 6.92 -4.19 -6.57
CA VAL A 60 5.96 -3.87 -7.65
C VAL A 60 5.64 -2.37 -7.73
N GLN A 61 5.61 -1.66 -6.60
CA GLN A 61 5.24 -0.24 -6.53
C GLN A 61 6.06 0.52 -5.48
N THR A 62 6.09 1.85 -5.62
CA THR A 62 6.60 2.78 -4.61
C THR A 62 5.52 3.79 -4.22
N PRO A 63 5.60 4.43 -3.04
CA PRO A 63 4.69 5.52 -2.66
C PRO A 63 4.57 6.62 -3.73
N GLU A 64 5.68 7.01 -4.36
CA GLU A 64 5.75 8.05 -5.38
C GLU A 64 4.98 7.63 -6.63
N LYS A 65 5.22 6.41 -7.14
CA LYS A 65 4.49 5.87 -8.30
C LYS A 65 3.00 5.76 -8.03
N LEU A 66 2.61 5.40 -6.81
CA LEU A 66 1.20 5.32 -6.40
C LEU A 66 0.57 6.70 -6.28
N LYS A 67 1.32 7.71 -5.83
CA LYS A 67 0.88 9.10 -5.80
C LYS A 67 0.69 9.65 -7.21
N GLU A 68 1.66 9.48 -8.11
CA GLU A 68 1.57 9.96 -9.49
C GLU A 68 0.43 9.29 -10.26
N ARG A 69 0.30 7.96 -10.14
CA ARG A 69 -0.66 7.19 -10.94
C ARG A 69 -2.08 7.21 -10.39
N PHE A 70 -2.24 7.23 -9.07
CA PHE A 70 -3.53 7.04 -8.41
C PHE A 70 -3.85 8.12 -7.37
N ASN A 71 -3.02 9.16 -7.23
CA ASN A 71 -3.17 10.21 -6.22
C ASN A 71 -3.45 9.63 -4.82
N LEU A 72 -2.70 8.59 -4.43
CA LEU A 72 -2.79 7.97 -3.11
C LEU A 72 -1.74 8.61 -2.18
N ASP A 73 -2.14 8.97 -0.96
CA ASP A 73 -1.21 9.39 0.10
C ASP A 73 -0.76 8.14 0.87
N VAL A 74 0.41 7.60 0.51
CA VAL A 74 0.96 6.37 1.11
C VAL A 74 2.03 6.75 2.13
N ARG A 75 1.82 6.38 3.39
CA ARG A 75 2.75 6.64 4.50
C ARG A 75 3.31 5.32 5.00
N VAL A 76 4.56 5.05 4.63
CA VAL A 76 5.35 3.94 5.18
C VAL A 76 5.88 4.30 6.57
N HIS A 77 6.40 3.32 7.31
CA HIS A 77 6.85 3.52 8.70
C HIS A 77 5.80 4.16 9.62
N SER A 78 4.52 3.92 9.33
CA SER A 78 3.38 4.53 10.00
C SER A 78 2.46 3.44 10.53
N GLU A 79 2.60 3.13 11.83
CA GLU A 79 1.77 2.15 12.51
C GLU A 79 0.52 2.81 13.11
N ALA A 80 -0.66 2.37 12.69
CA ALA A 80 -1.90 2.74 13.35
C ALA A 80 -2.04 1.95 14.66
N VAL A 81 -2.03 2.64 15.80
CA VAL A 81 -2.01 2.01 17.14
C VAL A 81 -3.38 1.98 17.82
N ALA A 82 -4.30 2.84 17.41
CA ALA A 82 -5.65 2.93 17.96
C ALA A 82 -6.60 3.54 16.92
N ILE A 83 -7.90 3.27 17.08
CA ILE A 83 -8.98 3.89 16.32
C ILE A 83 -10.02 4.35 17.32
N ASP A 84 -10.26 5.66 17.39
CA ASP A 84 -11.42 6.21 18.09
C ASP A 84 -12.59 6.26 17.09
N SER A 85 -13.62 5.45 17.33
CA SER A 85 -14.79 5.42 16.45
C SER A 85 -15.86 6.46 16.82
N GLN A 86 -15.77 7.05 18.01
CA GLN A 86 -16.70 8.07 18.51
C GLN A 86 -16.29 9.46 18.00
N GLU A 87 -14.99 9.71 17.89
CA GLU A 87 -14.43 10.94 17.32
C GLU A 87 -13.94 10.73 15.88
N LYS A 88 -14.88 10.77 14.92
CA LYS A 88 -14.59 10.66 13.48
C LYS A 88 -14.45 12.01 12.78
#